data_AF-A0A8C7E7B1-F1
#
_entry.id   AF-A0A8C7E7B1-F1
#
_cell.length_a   1.000
_cell.length_b   1.000
_cell.length_c   1.000
_cell.angle_alpha   90.00
_cell.angle_beta   90.00
_cell.angle_gamma   90.00
#
_symmetry.space_group_name_H-M   'P 1'
#
loop_
_entity.id
_entity.type
_entity.pdbx_description
1 polymer ?
#
loop_
_entity_poly.entity_id
_entity_poly.type
_entity_poly.pdbx_seq_one_letter_code
_entity_poly.pdbx_strand_id
1 'polypeptide(L)'
;MATEGLQEKESLAVLKTEAESLKGKLEEERAKLHDVELHQVAERVEALGQFVMKTRRTLKGHGNKVLCMDWCKDKRRVVSSSQDGKVIVWDAFTTNKVSCSRTSFPNKIGNSLKGLLDRGRREGKHTLFCLSYFFLQKFY
;
A
#
# COMPACT_ATOMS: atom_id res chain seq x y z
N MET A 1 -37.31 7.16 -33.97
CA MET A 1 -36.87 5.75 -33.86
C MET A 1 -35.83 5.70 -32.76
N ALA A 2 -36.05 4.89 -31.72
CA ALA A 2 -35.31 4.77 -30.45
C ALA A 2 -35.69 5.74 -29.31
N THR A 3 -36.89 5.60 -28.76
CA THR A 3 -37.22 5.98 -27.36
C THR A 3 -37.83 4.79 -26.60
N GLU A 4 -37.49 3.56 -26.97
CA GLU A 4 -38.15 2.33 -26.47
C GLU A 4 -37.64 1.84 -25.09
N GLY A 5 -36.76 2.57 -24.39
CA GLY A 5 -36.19 2.13 -23.11
C GLY A 5 -36.28 3.12 -21.94
N LEU A 6 -36.93 4.28 -22.10
CA LEU A 6 -36.76 5.41 -21.18
C LEU A 6 -37.80 5.51 -20.03
N GLN A 7 -38.69 4.53 -19.85
CA GLN A 7 -39.81 4.65 -18.90
C GLN A 7 -40.09 3.41 -18.04
N GLU A 8 -39.14 2.51 -17.86
CA GLU A 8 -39.23 1.55 -16.75
C GLU A 8 -38.55 2.15 -15.53
N LYS A 9 -39.32 2.38 -14.45
CA LYS A 9 -38.79 2.80 -13.15
C LYS A 9 -37.59 1.91 -12.82
N GLU A 10 -36.43 2.52 -12.59
CA GLU A 10 -35.19 1.85 -12.22
C GLU A 10 -35.43 0.94 -11.01
N SER A 11 -35.77 -0.32 -11.30
CA SER A 11 -35.98 -1.32 -10.29
C SER A 11 -34.65 -2.00 -10.02
N LEU A 12 -34.43 -2.38 -8.75
CA LEU A 12 -33.21 -3.05 -8.33
C LEU A 12 -32.93 -4.32 -9.16
N ALA A 13 -33.98 -4.97 -9.68
CA ALA A 13 -33.87 -6.13 -10.55
C ALA A 13 -33.30 -5.77 -11.94
N VAL A 14 -33.79 -4.70 -12.57
CA VAL A 14 -33.33 -4.25 -13.90
C VAL A 14 -31.87 -3.78 -13.84
N LEU A 15 -31.50 -3.03 -12.79
CA LEU A 15 -30.10 -2.59 -12.62
C LEU A 15 -29.15 -3.78 -12.36
N LYS A 16 -29.61 -4.84 -11.68
CA LYS A 16 -28.81 -6.05 -11.46
C LYS A 16 -28.55 -6.81 -12.77
N THR A 17 -29.59 -7.00 -13.60
CA THR A 17 -29.45 -7.71 -14.87
C THR A 17 -28.58 -6.93 -15.85
N GLU A 18 -28.68 -5.59 -15.87
CA GLU A 18 -27.79 -4.74 -16.66
C GLU A 18 -26.34 -4.84 -16.17
N ALA A 19 -26.09 -4.80 -14.86
CA ALA A 19 -24.75 -4.95 -14.29
C ALA A 19 -24.12 -6.32 -14.62
N GLU A 20 -24.90 -7.40 -14.56
CA GLU A 20 -24.45 -8.74 -14.95
C GLU A 20 -24.13 -8.82 -16.45
N SER A 21 -24.95 -8.19 -17.31
CA SER A 21 -24.70 -8.09 -18.75
C SER A 21 -23.42 -7.32 -19.07
N LEU A 22 -23.20 -6.17 -18.42
CA LEU A 22 -21.98 -5.38 -18.58
C LEU A 22 -20.74 -6.13 -18.07
N LYS A 23 -20.87 -6.86 -16.95
CA LYS A 23 -19.79 -7.71 -16.43
C LYS A 23 -19.43 -8.80 -17.44
N GLY A 24 -20.40 -9.48 -18.02
CA GLY A 24 -20.17 -10.51 -19.04
C GLY A 24 -19.47 -9.94 -20.29
N LYS A 25 -19.91 -8.79 -20.79
CA LYS A 25 -19.26 -8.10 -21.93
C LYS A 25 -17.81 -7.75 -21.63
N LEU A 26 -17.52 -7.29 -20.42
CA LEU A 26 -16.16 -6.95 -19.98
C LEU A 26 -15.28 -8.20 -19.80
N GLU A 27 -15.84 -9.31 -19.32
CA GLU A 27 -15.11 -10.59 -19.27
C GLU A 27 -14.81 -11.12 -20.67
N GLU A 28 -15.74 -10.98 -21.61
CA GLU A 28 -15.54 -11.36 -23.02
C GLU A 28 -14.47 -10.50 -23.71
N GLU A 29 -14.51 -9.18 -23.51
CA GLU A 29 -13.51 -8.25 -24.05
C GLU A 29 -12.12 -8.50 -23.46
N ARG A 30 -12.03 -8.71 -22.14
CA ARG A 30 -10.78 -9.12 -21.50
C ARG A 30 -10.25 -10.43 -22.06
N ALA A 31 -11.10 -11.43 -22.27
CA ALA A 31 -10.69 -12.71 -22.85
C ALA A 31 -10.18 -12.57 -24.29
N LYS A 32 -10.72 -11.64 -25.09
CA LYS A 32 -10.24 -11.34 -26.45
C LYS A 32 -8.86 -10.68 -26.47
N LEU A 33 -8.57 -9.85 -25.46
CA LEU A 33 -7.29 -9.14 -25.31
C LEU A 33 -6.23 -9.95 -24.56
N HIS A 34 -6.61 -11.07 -23.93
CA HIS A 34 -5.72 -11.95 -23.17
C HIS A 34 -5.05 -12.96 -24.10
N ASP A 35 -4.12 -12.47 -24.92
CA ASP A 35 -3.42 -13.23 -25.96
C ASP A 35 -2.26 -14.06 -25.41
N VAL A 36 -1.52 -13.53 -24.43
CA VAL A 36 -0.30 -14.14 -23.89
C VAL A 36 -0.18 -13.84 -22.39
N GLU A 37 0.23 -14.85 -21.61
CA GLU A 37 0.52 -14.67 -20.19
C GLU A 37 1.88 -13.99 -19.96
N LEU A 38 2.00 -13.17 -18.90
CA LEU A 38 3.24 -12.45 -18.60
C LEU A 38 4.47 -13.35 -18.52
N HIS A 39 4.32 -14.59 -18.02
CA HIS A 39 5.44 -15.53 -17.93
C HIS A 39 5.95 -15.97 -19.30
N GLN A 40 5.08 -16.11 -20.32
CA GLN A 40 5.46 -16.49 -21.68
C GLN A 40 6.24 -15.36 -22.36
N VAL A 41 5.88 -14.10 -22.09
CA VAL A 41 6.66 -12.94 -22.56
C VAL A 41 8.00 -12.86 -21.83
N ALA A 42 8.01 -13.12 -20.52
CA ALA A 42 9.19 -13.05 -19.67
C ALA A 42 10.22 -14.15 -19.95
N GLU A 43 9.87 -15.25 -20.63
CA GLU A 43 10.84 -16.28 -21.08
C GLU A 43 11.94 -15.72 -21.98
N ARG A 44 11.67 -14.62 -22.68
CA ARG A 44 12.66 -13.93 -23.52
C ARG A 44 13.62 -13.06 -22.70
N VAL A 45 13.34 -12.84 -21.43
CA VAL A 45 14.16 -12.04 -20.52
C VAL A 45 15.17 -12.96 -19.85
N GLU A 46 16.45 -12.59 -19.92
CA GLU A 46 17.50 -13.33 -19.26
C GLU A 46 17.22 -13.46 -17.75
N ALA A 47 17.41 -14.67 -17.23
CA ALA A 47 17.21 -14.93 -15.81
C ALA A 47 18.22 -14.12 -14.99
N LEU A 48 17.74 -13.54 -13.89
CA LEU A 48 18.62 -12.81 -12.98
C LEU A 48 19.61 -13.78 -12.31
N GLY A 49 20.87 -13.35 -12.22
CA GLY A 49 21.92 -14.12 -11.55
C GLY A 49 21.73 -14.22 -10.02
N GLN A 50 22.65 -14.92 -9.37
CA GLN A 50 22.59 -15.12 -7.92
C GLN A 50 22.72 -13.79 -7.14
N PHE A 51 21.70 -13.43 -6.37
CA PHE A 51 21.73 -12.27 -5.48
C PHE A 51 22.28 -12.62 -4.10
N VAL A 52 23.32 -11.90 -3.67
CA VAL A 52 23.86 -12.01 -2.30
C VAL A 52 23.44 -10.78 -1.49
N MET A 53 22.24 -10.83 -0.92
CA MET A 53 21.79 -9.79 0.01
C MET A 53 22.37 -10.06 1.41
N LYS A 54 23.01 -9.03 1.99
CA LYS A 54 23.52 -9.06 3.37
C LYS A 54 23.06 -7.82 4.11
N THR A 55 22.64 -7.99 5.36
CA THR A 55 22.30 -6.89 6.26
C THR A 55 23.48 -5.94 6.40
N ARG A 56 23.34 -4.71 5.87
CA ARG A 56 24.39 -3.69 5.94
C ARG A 56 24.41 -2.96 7.28
N ARG A 57 23.22 -2.70 7.84
CA ARG A 57 23.03 -1.86 9.03
C ARG A 57 21.96 -2.46 9.94
N THR A 58 22.10 -2.22 11.24
CA THR A 58 21.08 -2.57 12.24
C THR A 58 20.81 -1.34 13.10
N LEU A 59 19.61 -0.77 12.95
CA LEU A 59 19.20 0.45 13.65
C LEU A 59 18.61 0.08 15.02
N LYS A 60 19.42 0.20 16.08
CA LYS A 60 18.99 -0.12 17.45
C LYS A 60 18.54 1.14 18.18
N GLY A 61 17.34 1.13 18.76
CA GLY A 61 16.88 2.25 19.58
C GLY A 61 15.40 2.32 19.91
N HIS A 62 14.55 1.55 19.22
CA HIS A 62 13.18 1.35 19.66
C HIS A 62 13.14 0.43 20.87
N GLY A 63 12.34 0.80 21.87
CA GLY A 63 12.19 0.04 23.11
C GLY A 63 11.13 -1.05 23.04
N ASN A 64 10.40 -1.14 21.93
CA ASN A 64 9.36 -2.12 21.70
C ASN A 64 9.28 -2.47 20.19
N LYS A 65 8.27 -3.26 19.80
CA LYS A 65 8.05 -3.69 18.42
C LYS A 65 7.91 -2.49 17.48
N VAL A 66 8.73 -2.47 16.44
CA VAL A 66 8.62 -1.55 15.31
C VAL A 66 7.42 -1.97 14.47
N LEU A 67 6.52 -1.03 14.17
CA LEU A 67 5.26 -1.32 13.49
C LEU A 67 5.31 -0.93 12.01
N CYS A 68 5.98 0.17 11.68
CA CYS A 68 6.17 0.60 10.30
C CYS A 68 7.46 1.41 10.12
N MET A 69 7.92 1.49 8.87
CA MET A 69 9.04 2.31 8.45
C MET A 69 8.80 2.84 7.04
N ASP A 70 9.38 3.99 6.72
CA ASP A 70 9.33 4.59 5.38
C ASP A 70 10.61 5.37 5.07
N TRP A 71 10.97 5.39 3.79
CA TRP A 71 12.13 6.12 3.30
C TRP A 71 11.75 7.56 2.96
N CYS A 72 12.59 8.50 3.38
CA CYS A 72 12.50 9.86 2.88
C CYS A 72 12.92 9.90 1.40
N LYS A 73 12.34 10.83 0.62
CA LYS A 73 12.71 11.05 -0.79
C LYS A 73 14.18 11.45 -0.97
N ASP A 74 14.83 11.92 0.09
CA ASP A 74 16.26 12.22 0.13
C ASP A 74 17.17 10.98 0.04
N LYS A 75 16.59 9.76 0.07
CA LYS A 75 17.28 8.45 0.04
C LYS A 75 18.29 8.25 1.17
N ARG A 76 18.34 9.16 2.14
CA ARG A 76 19.30 9.18 3.24
C ARG A 76 18.63 8.93 4.56
N ARG A 77 17.40 9.40 4.74
CA ARG A 77 16.69 9.31 6.01
C ARG A 77 15.62 8.24 5.96
N VAL A 78 15.45 7.55 7.09
CA VAL A 78 14.38 6.57 7.30
C VAL A 78 13.59 6.98 8.52
N VAL A 79 12.28 7.00 8.40
CA VAL A 79 11.39 7.20 9.53
C VAL A 79 10.87 5.84 9.99
N SER A 80 10.77 5.64 11.29
CA SER A 80 10.22 4.42 11.86
C SER A 80 9.38 4.72 13.08
N SER A 81 8.32 3.95 13.26
CA SER A 81 7.43 4.05 14.43
C SER A 81 7.42 2.75 15.23
N SER A 82 7.24 2.88 16.53
CA SER A 82 7.23 1.76 17.47
C SER A 82 6.03 1.82 18.40
N GLN A 83 5.66 0.65 18.93
CA GLN A 83 4.60 0.51 19.93
C GLN A 83 4.92 1.24 21.25
N ASP A 84 6.19 1.61 21.48
CA ASP A 84 6.58 2.47 22.61
C ASP A 84 6.08 3.94 22.48
N GLY A 85 5.41 4.27 21.37
CA GLY A 85 4.89 5.60 21.06
C GLY A 85 5.96 6.56 20.56
N LYS A 86 7.16 6.08 20.24
CA LYS A 86 8.25 6.87 19.68
C LYS A 86 8.29 6.72 18.16
N VAL A 87 8.54 7.85 17.51
CA VAL A 87 8.90 7.93 16.10
C VAL A 87 10.35 8.40 16.04
N ILE A 88 11.19 7.63 15.36
CA ILE A 88 12.61 7.94 15.20
C ILE A 88 12.91 8.15 13.71
N VAL A 89 13.54 9.27 13.42
CA VAL A 89 14.15 9.57 12.13
C VAL A 89 15.63 9.19 12.21
N TRP A 90 16.04 8.30 11.33
CA TRP A 90 17.40 7.78 11.23
C TRP A 90 18.08 8.34 10.00
N ASP A 91 19.39 8.55 10.08
CA ASP A 91 20.24 8.62 8.90
C ASP A 91 20.71 7.18 8.57
N ALA A 92 20.27 6.65 7.44
CA ALA A 92 20.51 5.26 7.03
C ALA A 92 21.99 4.97 6.75
N PHE A 93 22.79 5.97 6.39
CA PHE A 93 24.21 5.78 6.09
C PHE A 93 25.06 5.75 7.35
N THR A 94 24.80 6.70 8.26
CA THR A 94 25.57 6.86 9.49
C THR A 94 24.98 6.09 10.67
N THR A 95 23.76 5.56 10.53
CA THR A 95 22.96 4.92 11.59
C THR A 95 22.61 5.82 12.78
N ASN A 96 22.84 7.13 12.64
CA ASN A 96 22.58 8.10 13.69
C ASN A 96 21.09 8.40 13.80
N LYS A 97 20.62 8.63 15.04
CA LYS A 97 19.28 9.14 15.31
C LYS A 97 19.29 10.64 15.07
N VAL A 98 18.63 11.08 14.02
CA VAL A 98 18.52 12.50 13.66
C VAL A 98 17.49 13.18 14.54
N SER A 99 16.36 12.51 14.77
CA SER A 99 15.30 13.02 15.63
C SER A 99 14.56 11.87 16.28
N CYS A 100 14.17 12.06 17.54
CA CYS A 100 13.26 11.17 18.24
C CYS A 100 12.10 12.00 18.79
N SER A 101 10.91 11.77 18.25
CA SER A 101 9.69 12.43 18.68
C SER A 101 8.78 11.44 19.38
N ARG A 102 8.27 11.81 20.56
CA ARG A 102 7.24 11.03 21.23
C ARG A 102 5.88 11.51 20.74
N THR A 103 5.04 10.59 20.34
CA THR A 103 3.67 10.90 19.92
C THR A 103 2.78 11.05 21.16
N SER A 104 1.80 11.95 21.09
CA SER A 104 0.87 12.24 22.19
C SER A 104 -0.10 11.10 22.52
N PHE A 105 -0.21 10.08 21.65
CA PHE A 105 -1.13 8.95 21.81
C PHE A 105 -0.45 7.61 21.52
N PRO A 106 0.35 7.06 22.46
CA PRO A 106 1.11 5.82 22.24
C PRO A 106 0.22 4.61 21.89
N ASN A 107 -0.98 4.52 22.47
CA ASN A 107 -1.90 3.39 22.28
C ASN A 107 -2.70 3.42 20.97
N LYS A 108 -2.85 4.59 20.32
CA LYS A 108 -3.58 4.68 19.04
C LYS A 108 -2.75 4.15 17.88
N ILE A 109 -1.42 4.25 17.92
CA ILE A 109 -0.55 3.76 16.85
C ILE A 109 -0.61 2.22 16.78
N GLY A 110 -0.55 1.53 17.93
CA GLY A 110 -0.62 0.06 17.98
C GLY A 110 -1.96 -0.55 17.57
N ASN A 111 -3.08 0.07 17.95
CA ASN A 111 -4.43 -0.45 17.65
C ASN A 111 -4.99 0.05 16.32
N SER A 112 -4.69 1.29 15.92
CA SER A 112 -5.07 1.80 14.59
C SER A 112 -4.28 1.10 13.49
N LEU A 113 -2.97 0.85 13.65
CA LEU A 113 -2.20 0.09 12.65
C LEU A 113 -2.62 -1.37 12.54
N LYS A 114 -2.99 -2.05 13.63
CA LYS A 114 -3.51 -3.44 13.56
C LYS A 114 -4.88 -3.53 12.89
N GLY A 115 -5.83 -2.65 13.25
CA GLY A 115 -7.17 -2.64 12.64
C GLY A 115 -7.17 -2.19 11.17
N LEU A 116 -6.22 -1.33 10.78
CA LEU A 116 -6.03 -0.89 9.39
C LEU A 116 -5.26 -1.92 8.55
N LEU A 117 -4.37 -2.73 9.15
CA LEU A 117 -3.71 -3.84 8.47
C LEU A 117 -4.70 -4.94 8.04
N ASP A 118 -5.64 -5.31 8.92
CA ASP A 118 -6.60 -6.40 8.65
C ASP A 118 -7.72 -6.01 7.68
N ARG A 119 -8.18 -4.75 7.70
CA ARG A 119 -9.16 -4.29 6.69
C ARG A 119 -8.53 -3.97 5.33
N GLY A 120 -7.22 -3.72 5.29
CA GLY A 120 -6.47 -3.33 4.09
C GLY A 120 -6.07 -4.49 3.17
N ARG A 121 -6.34 -5.75 3.53
CA ARG A 121 -6.02 -6.91 2.67
C ARG A 121 -6.96 -7.07 1.46
N ARG A 122 -8.07 -6.32 1.40
CA ARG A 122 -9.01 -6.40 0.26
C ARG A 122 -8.80 -5.33 -0.81
N GLU A 123 -8.18 -4.19 -0.48
CA GLU A 123 -7.98 -3.10 -1.44
C GLU A 123 -6.58 -2.51 -1.29
N GLY A 124 -5.62 -3.06 -2.04
CA GLY A 124 -4.19 -2.87 -1.88
C GLY A 124 -3.63 -1.46 -2.11
N LYS A 125 -3.99 -0.45 -1.29
CA LYS A 125 -3.46 0.92 -1.43
C LYS A 125 -3.12 1.71 -0.15
N HIS A 126 -3.18 1.17 1.08
CA HIS A 126 -3.20 2.05 2.27
C HIS A 126 -2.11 1.93 3.34
N THR A 127 -1.07 1.10 3.19
CA THR A 127 0.03 1.04 4.19
C THR A 127 0.87 2.34 4.23
N LEU A 128 0.82 3.17 3.18
CA LEU A 128 1.53 4.45 3.08
C LEU A 128 0.91 5.60 3.90
N PHE A 129 -0.33 5.46 4.37
CA PHE A 129 -1.06 6.59 4.98
C PHE A 129 -0.56 6.98 6.38
N CYS A 130 0.02 6.06 7.16
CA CYS A 130 0.35 6.36 8.55
C CYS A 130 1.63 7.19 8.68
N LEU A 131 2.57 7.06 7.73
CA LEU A 131 3.78 7.88 7.69
C LEU A 131 3.58 9.12 6.80
N SER A 132 2.78 9.06 5.73
CA SER A 132 2.51 10.24 4.89
C SER A 132 1.81 11.36 5.67
N TYR A 133 0.80 11.05 6.49
CA TYR A 133 0.10 12.06 7.29
C TYR A 133 1.02 12.72 8.33
N PHE A 134 1.89 11.95 8.99
CA PHE A 134 2.85 12.50 9.96
C PHE A 134 4.00 13.25 9.29
N PHE A 135 4.41 12.84 8.08
CA PHE A 135 5.47 13.48 7.30
C PHE A 135 5.00 14.80 6.69
N LEU A 136 3.76 14.88 6.17
CA LEU A 136 3.19 16.10 5.61
C LEU A 136 2.93 17.19 6.67
N GLN A 137 2.58 16.82 7.90
CA GLN A 137 2.18 17.80 8.92
C GLN A 137 3.34 18.47 9.68
N LYS A 138 4.59 17.98 9.53
CA LYS A 138 5.72 18.49 10.32
C LYS A 138 7.02 18.76 9.56
N PHE A 139 7.15 18.31 8.32
CA PHE A 139 8.41 18.42 7.55
C PHE A 139 8.25 19.02 6.15
N TYR A 140 7.13 19.70 5.90
CA TYR A 140 6.96 20.68 4.82
C TYR A 140 6.67 22.05 5.42
#